data_AF-A0A8B3C2M1-F1
#
_entry.id   AF-A0A8B3C2M1-F1
#
_cell.length_a   1.000
_cell.length_b   1.000
_cell.length_c   1.000
_cell.angle_alpha   90.00
_cell.angle_beta   90.00
_cell.angle_gamma   90.00
#
_symmetry.space_group_name_H-M   'P 1'
#
loop_
_entity.id
_entity.type
_entity.pdbx_description
1 polymer ?
#
loop_
_entity_poly.entity_id
_entity_poly.type
_entity_poly.pdbx_seq_one_letter_code
_entity_poly.pdbx_strand_id
1 'polypeptide(L)' 'MGIKIAERLKDVRIKKGLTQENVRFDLNMNIGRIEIAENCISLPTLKKLCNYYGITFEEFFRGI' A
#
# COMPACT_ATOMS: atom_id res chain seq x y z
N MET A 1 -0.67 -10.05 11.23
CA MET A 1 -1.44 -9.79 10.00
C MET A 1 -1.17 -8.41 9.42
N GLY A 2 -1.27 -7.32 10.20
CA GLY A 2 -1.01 -5.95 9.71
C GLY A 2 0.41 -5.71 9.15
N ILE A 3 1.44 -6.32 9.75
CA ILE A 3 2.85 -6.18 9.29
C ILE A 3 3.02 -6.70 7.86
N LYS A 4 2.56 -7.92 7.54
CA LYS A 4 2.64 -8.49 6.18
C LYS A 4 1.94 -7.62 5.12
N ILE A 5 0.83 -6.98 5.47
CA ILE A 5 0.09 -6.08 4.57
C ILE A 5 0.90 -4.81 4.30
N ALA A 6 1.50 -4.23 5.33
CA ALA A 6 2.35 -3.06 5.22
C ALA A 6 3.62 -3.34 4.39
N GLU A 7 4.27 -4.49 4.64
CA GLU A 7 5.42 -4.97 3.85
C GLU A 7 5.04 -5.18 2.39
N ARG A 8 3.90 -5.83 2.11
CA ARG A 8 3.41 -6.00 0.74
C ARG A 8 3.16 -4.67 0.03
N LEU A 9 2.54 -3.70 0.71
CA LEU A 9 2.30 -2.37 0.13
C LEU A 9 3.61 -1.68 -0.25
N LYS A 10 4.61 -1.76 0.64
CA LYS A 10 5.96 -1.24 0.39
C LYS A 10 6.61 -1.92 -0.82
N ASP A 11 6.53 -3.24 -0.92
CA ASP A 11 7.08 -4.01 -2.03
C ASP A 11 6.44 -3.63 -3.36
N VAL A 12 5.10 -3.54 -3.41
CA VAL A 12 4.36 -3.14 -4.60
C VAL A 12 4.78 -1.73 -5.01
N ARG A 13 4.87 -0.78 -4.07
CA ARG A 13 5.28 0.60 -4.34
C ARG A 13 6.69 0.65 -4.94
N ILE A 14 7.64 -0.06 -4.35
CA ILE A 14 9.04 -0.11 -4.84
C ILE A 14 9.10 -0.73 -6.24
N LYS A 15 8.38 -1.83 -6.50
CA LYS A 15 8.31 -2.48 -7.82
C LYS A 15 7.72 -1.55 -8.89
N LYS A 16 6.88 -0.61 -8.51
CA LYS A 16 6.32 0.43 -9.40
C LYS A 16 7.23 1.65 -9.55
N GLY A 17 8.40 1.67 -8.90
CA GLY A 17 9.37 2.77 -8.98
C GLY A 17 8.95 4.04 -8.24
N LEU A 18 8.01 3.94 -7.30
CA LEU A 18 7.41 5.09 -6.63
C LEU A 18 8.06 5.34 -5.27
N THR A 19 8.29 6.61 -4.92
CA THR A 19 8.65 7.01 -3.55
C THR A 19 7.41 7.13 -2.68
N GLN A 20 7.58 7.13 -1.35
CA GLN A 20 6.45 7.41 -0.44
C GLN A 20 5.85 8.81 -0.67
N GLU A 21 6.70 9.77 -1.07
CA GLU A 21 6.31 11.15 -1.34
C GLU A 21 5.41 11.27 -2.57
N ASN A 22 5.71 10.54 -3.66
CA ASN A 22 4.86 10.47 -4.85
C ASN A 22 3.43 10.05 -4.46
N VAL A 23 3.31 8.93 -3.76
CA VAL A 23 2.01 8.36 -3.38
C VAL A 23 1.29 9.25 -2.37
N ARG A 24 2.02 9.88 -1.44
CA ARG A 24 1.45 10.83 -0.47
C ARG A 24 0.81 12.01 -1.19
N PHE A 25 1.50 12.63 -2.15
CA PHE A 25 0.98 13.79 -2.86
C PHE A 25 -0.21 13.42 -3.76
N ASP A 26 -0.15 12.29 -4.44
CA ASP A 26 -1.22 11.87 -5.36
C ASP A 26 -2.50 11.46 -4.62
N LEU A 27 -2.37 10.82 -3.45
CA LEU A 27 -3.52 10.27 -2.72
C LEU A 27 -3.94 11.07 -1.50
N ASN A 28 -3.14 12.08 -1.12
CA ASN A 28 -3.24 12.84 0.14
C ASN A 28 -3.28 11.91 1.37
N MET A 29 -2.31 10.99 1.47
CA MET A 29 -2.26 9.94 2.51
C MET A 29 -0.88 9.82 3.14
N ASN A 30 -0.81 9.51 4.44
CA ASN A 30 0.46 9.29 5.12
C ASN A 30 0.97 7.85 4.90
N ILE A 31 1.72 7.65 3.82
CA ILE A 31 2.25 6.33 3.42
C ILE A 31 3.29 5.79 4.39
N GLY A 32 4.11 6.67 4.98
CA GLY A 32 5.10 6.25 5.98
C GLY A 32 4.46 5.50 7.16
N ARG A 33 3.34 6.02 7.69
CA ARG A 33 2.58 5.36 8.77
C ARG A 33 1.96 4.03 8.36
N ILE A 34 1.46 3.96 7.13
CA ILE A 34 0.86 2.74 6.59
C ILE A 34 1.91 1.63 6.44
N GLU A 35 3.10 1.96 5.94
CA GLU A 35 4.17 0.99 5.69
C GLU A 35 4.90 0.49 6.94
N ILE A 36 4.73 1.16 8.08
CA ILE A 36 5.22 0.66 9.38
C ILE A 36 4.12 -0.04 10.20
N ALA A 37 2.93 -0.23 9.62
CA ALA A 37 1.76 -0.81 10.30
C ALA A 37 1.40 -0.11 11.63
N GLU A 38 1.63 1.21 11.75
CA GLU A 38 1.28 1.97 12.96
C GLU A 38 -0.21 1.87 13.28
N ASN A 39 -1.05 1.75 12.23
CA ASN A 39 -2.47 1.49 12.35
C ASN A 39 -2.91 0.42 11.34
N CYS A 40 -3.94 -0.36 11.69
CA CYS A 40 -4.62 -1.22 10.73
C CYS A 40 -5.21 -0.37 9.60
N ILE A 41 -4.78 -0.65 8.37
CA ILE A 41 -5.33 -0.02 7.18
C ILE A 41 -6.78 -0.50 6.94
N SER A 42 -7.68 0.43 6.61
CA SER A 42 -9.05 0.08 6.23
C SER A 42 -9.10 -0.56 4.83
N LEU A 43 -10.07 -1.44 4.59
CA LEU A 43 -10.26 -2.06 3.27
C LEU A 43 -10.48 -1.03 2.13
N PRO A 44 -11.27 0.06 2.31
CA PRO A 44 -11.38 1.10 1.29
C PRO A 44 -10.04 1.79 0.96
N THR A 45 -9.24 2.08 1.99
CA THR A 45 -7.89 2.66 1.82
C THR A 45 -6.97 1.70 1.06
N LEU A 46 -7.02 0.41 1.40
CA LEU A 46 -6.26 -0.62 0.69
C LEU A 46 -6.70 -0.73 -0.78
N LYS A 47 -8.01 -0.65 -1.07
CA LYS A 47 -8.54 -0.62 -2.43
C LYS A 47 -8.00 0.56 -3.22
N LYS A 48 -7.99 1.76 -2.61
CA LYS A 48 -7.47 2.98 -3.23
C LYS A 48 -6.00 2.81 -3.63
N LEU A 49 -5.19 2.22 -2.75
CA LEU A 49 -3.78 1.94 -3.03
C LEU A 49 -3.60 0.90 -4.14
N CYS A 50 -4.37 -0.20 -4.10
CA CYS A 50 -4.30 -1.22 -5.16
C CYS A 50 -4.65 -0.63 -6.54
N ASN A 51 -5.72 0.16 -6.61
CA ASN A 51 -6.10 0.88 -7.83
C ASN A 51 -4.99 1.83 -8.31
N TYR A 52 -4.41 2.61 -7.41
CA TYR A 52 -3.33 3.54 -7.72
C TYR A 52 -2.08 2.81 -8.24
N TYR A 53 -1.75 1.64 -7.68
CA TYR A 53 -0.66 0.80 -8.17
C TYR A 53 -1.01 -0.02 -9.42
N GLY A 54 -2.27 0.00 -9.86
CA GLY A 54 -2.76 -0.79 -10.99
C GLY A 54 -2.65 -2.30 -10.74
N ILE A 55 -3.00 -2.76 -9.54
CA ILE A 55 -3.09 -4.18 -9.19
C ILE A 55 -4.46 -4.50 -8.59
N THR A 56 -4.90 -5.74 -8.75
CA THR A 56 -6.11 -6.28 -8.12
C THR A 56 -5.86 -6.67 -6.67
N PHE A 57 -6.94 -6.86 -5.89
CA PHE A 57 -6.82 -7.45 -4.56
C PHE A 57 -6.28 -8.88 -4.59
N GLU A 58 -6.64 -9.67 -5.59
CA GLU A 58 -6.10 -11.02 -5.73
C GLU A 58 -4.58 -11.00 -5.88
N GLU A 59 -4.05 -10.16 -6.77
CA GLU A 59 -2.60 -9.97 -6.93
C GLU A 59 -1.95 -9.41 -5.67
N PHE A 60 -2.64 -8.53 -4.95
CA PHE A 60 -2.15 -7.99 -3.69
C PHE A 60 -1.96 -9.08 -2.63
N PHE A 61 -2.98 -9.92 -2.41
CA PHE A 61 -2.99 -10.97 -1.39
C PHE A 61 -2.30 -12.28 -1.81
N ARG A 62 -1.89 -12.41 -3.06
CA ARG A 62 -1.22 -13.61 -3.56
C ARG A 62 0.05 -13.91 -2.76
N GLY A 63 0.03 -15.02 -2.00
CA GLY A 63 1.15 -15.52 -1.21
C GLY A 63 1.32 -14.88 0.18
N ILE A 64 0.30 -14.19 0.69
CA ILE A 64 0.27 -13.63 2.07
C ILE A 64 -0.40 -14.62 3.03
#